data_AF-A0A820QIL6-F1
#
_entry.id   AF-A0A820QIL6-F1
#
_cell.length_a   1.000
_cell.length_b   1.000
_cell.length_c   1.000
_cell.angle_alpha   90.00
_cell.angle_beta   90.00
_cell.angle_gamma   90.00
#
_symmetry.space_group_name_H-M   'P 1'
#
loop_
_entity.id
_entity.type
_entity.pdbx_description
1 polymer ?
#
loop_
_entity_poly.entity_id
_entity_poly.type
_entity_poly.pdbx_seq_one_letter_code
_entity_poly.pdbx_strand_id
1 'polypeptide(L)'
;PGFCERTNGYYQCNCMKWPGFQYTSDGKSCSGCGNRNYGYGCNESCQCNFGTCNPNATNVNQSCTCNTGYTEIFCNKRVDICALNNTYDSTIEDCITDPNDGDAVYICRPGYAIDSTT
;
A
#
# COMPACT_ATOMS: atom_id res chain seq x y z
N PRO A 1 -18.20 -3.19 9.22
CA PRO A 1 -17.63 -2.77 10.53
C PRO A 1 -18.03 -1.32 10.82
N GLY A 2 -18.83 -1.15 11.86
CA GLY A 2 -19.49 0.09 12.27
C GLY A 2 -20.38 -0.31 13.46
N PHE A 3 -20.42 0.50 14.51
CA PHE A 3 -21.17 0.16 15.71
C PHE A 3 -22.56 0.79 15.63
N CYS A 4 -23.58 -0.04 15.40
CA CYS A 4 -24.96 0.43 15.31
C CYS A 4 -25.72 0.03 16.57
N GLU A 5 -26.23 1.03 17.29
CA GLU A 5 -27.08 0.83 18.46
C GLU A 5 -28.53 1.10 18.10
N ARG A 6 -29.43 0.37 18.74
CA ARG A 6 -30.87 0.62 18.63
C ARG A 6 -31.26 1.60 19.73
N THR A 7 -31.73 2.78 19.35
CA THR A 7 -32.18 3.83 20.27
C THR A 7 -33.63 4.18 19.91
N ASN A 8 -34.56 4.08 20.85
CA ASN A 8 -35.98 4.48 20.68
C ASN A 8 -36.65 4.01 19.38
N GLY A 9 -36.41 2.76 18.97
CA GLY A 9 -37.09 2.14 17.82
C GLY A 9 -36.42 2.35 16.46
N TYR A 10 -35.31 3.09 16.37
CA TYR A 10 -34.48 3.19 15.16
C TYR A 10 -33.05 2.73 15.43
N TYR A 11 -32.32 2.41 14.35
CA TYR A 11 -30.89 2.07 14.41
C TYR A 11 -30.07 3.33 14.14
N GLN A 12 -29.14 3.64 15.05
CA GLN A 12 -28.17 4.71 14.89
C GLN A 12 -26.77 4.09 14.81
N CYS A 13 -26.11 4.26 13.67
CA CYS A 13 -24.74 3.82 13.47
C CYS A 13 -23.79 4.95 13.88
N ASN A 14 -22.85 4.67 14.78
CA ASN A 14 -21.76 5.60 15.11
C ASN A 14 -20.47 5.13 14.43
N CYS A 15 -20.23 5.67 13.24
CA CYS A 15 -19.05 5.33 12.44
C CYS A 15 -17.76 5.96 13.00
N MET A 16 -17.88 7.07 13.74
CA MET A 16 -16.74 7.74 14.37
C MET A 16 -16.30 7.07 15.68
N LYS A 17 -16.91 5.94 16.07
CA LYS A 17 -16.48 5.19 17.27
C LYS A 17 -15.15 4.45 17.06
N TRP A 18 -14.76 4.18 15.81
CA TRP A 18 -13.54 3.44 15.46
C TRP A 18 -12.72 4.19 14.40
N PRO A 19 -11.38 4.20 14.48
CA PRO A 19 -10.55 4.75 13.43
C PRO A 19 -10.68 3.91 12.16
N GLY A 20 -10.55 4.56 11.00
CA GLY A 20 -10.65 3.89 9.70
C GLY A 20 -12.08 3.83 9.13
N PHE A 21 -13.06 4.46 9.79
CA PHE A 21 -14.44 4.54 9.31
C PHE A 21 -14.96 5.97 9.25
N GLN A 22 -15.81 6.22 8.27
CA GLN A 22 -16.56 7.45 8.07
C GLN A 22 -18.02 7.15 7.72
N TYR A 23 -18.88 8.15 7.88
CA TYR A 23 -20.24 8.08 7.36
C TYR A 23 -20.21 8.09 5.83
N THR A 24 -21.05 7.27 5.21
CA THR A 24 -21.38 7.42 3.79
C THR A 24 -22.19 8.69 3.55
N SER A 25 -22.37 9.07 2.29
CA SER A 25 -23.09 10.30 1.90
C SER A 25 -24.54 10.36 2.39
N ASP A 26 -25.13 9.22 2.77
CA ASP A 26 -26.47 9.12 3.36
C ASP A 26 -26.52 9.51 4.86
N GLY A 27 -25.37 9.70 5.50
CA GLY A 27 -25.24 9.98 6.94
C GLY A 27 -25.68 8.84 7.86
N LYS A 28 -25.95 7.64 7.32
CA LYS A 28 -26.59 6.53 8.04
C LYS A 28 -25.77 5.25 8.01
N SER A 29 -24.97 5.04 6.97
CA SER A 29 -24.13 3.86 6.83
C SER A 29 -22.65 4.19 7.09
N CYS A 30 -21.87 3.18 7.46
CA CYS A 30 -20.42 3.33 7.66
C CYS A 30 -19.66 2.74 6.49
N SER A 31 -18.70 3.49 5.98
CA SER A 31 -17.71 3.01 5.00
C SER A 31 -16.31 3.11 5.57
N GLY A 32 -15.41 2.25 5.10
CA GLY A 32 -14.00 2.38 5.42
C GLY A 32 -13.41 3.65 4.80
N CYS A 33 -12.31 4.14 5.34
CA CYS A 33 -11.57 5.23 4.69
C CYS A 33 -11.01 4.80 3.34
N GLY A 34 -10.87 5.76 2.43
CA GLY A 34 -10.13 5.56 1.19
C GLY A 34 -8.62 5.41 1.42
N ASN A 35 -7.91 5.01 0.37
CA ASN A 35 -6.51 4.55 0.40
C ASN A 35 -5.45 5.62 0.76
N ARG A 36 -5.87 6.82 1.19
CA ARG A 36 -5.00 7.96 1.53
C ARG A 36 -5.42 8.68 2.81
N ASN A 37 -6.45 8.18 3.50
CA ASN A 37 -7.01 8.83 4.67
C ASN A 37 -7.14 7.84 5.81
N TYR A 38 -6.99 8.31 7.05
CA TYR A 38 -7.12 7.49 8.25
C TYR A 38 -7.67 8.28 9.44
N GLY A 39 -7.71 7.64 10.60
CA GLY A 39 -8.20 8.22 11.84
C GLY A 39 -9.73 8.21 11.93
N TYR A 40 -10.26 8.96 12.88
CA TYR A 40 -11.70 9.06 13.11
C TYR A 40 -12.35 9.92 12.02
N GLY A 41 -13.31 9.34 11.29
CA GLY A 41 -13.96 10.03 10.18
C GLY A 41 -13.06 10.29 8.98
N CYS A 42 -11.92 9.58 8.87
CA CYS A 42 -11.00 9.70 7.74
C CYS A 42 -10.41 11.11 7.53
N ASN A 43 -10.30 11.89 8.62
CA ASN A 43 -9.85 13.28 8.56
C ASN A 43 -8.32 13.44 8.51
N GLU A 44 -7.56 12.38 8.82
CA GLU A 44 -6.11 12.41 8.75
C GLU A 44 -5.63 11.95 7.37
N SER A 45 -4.60 12.59 6.83
CA SER A 45 -4.02 12.25 5.53
C SER A 45 -2.77 11.41 5.72
N CYS A 46 -2.63 10.36 4.92
CA CYS A 46 -1.48 9.47 5.00
C CYS A 46 -0.21 10.08 4.43
N GLN A 47 0.90 9.87 5.12
CA GLN A 47 2.21 10.41 4.75
C GLN A 47 3.03 9.47 3.87
N CYS A 48 2.37 8.54 3.16
CA CYS A 48 3.02 7.61 2.24
C CYS A 48 3.42 8.34 0.95
N ASN A 49 4.72 8.41 0.65
CA ASN A 49 5.20 9.07 -0.57
C ASN A 49 4.82 8.27 -1.83
N PHE A 50 5.22 6.99 -1.86
CA PHE A 50 4.97 6.08 -2.98
C PHE A 50 4.22 4.84 -2.51
N GLY A 51 3.00 5.04 -2.03
CA GLY A 51 2.17 3.97 -1.52
C GLY A 51 0.78 4.42 -1.12
N THR A 52 0.09 3.52 -0.42
CA THR A 52 -1.22 3.78 0.18
C THR A 52 -1.18 3.40 1.64
N CYS A 53 -2.10 3.93 2.41
CA CYS A 53 -2.38 3.45 3.75
C CYS A 53 -3.76 2.80 3.73
N ASN A 54 -3.94 1.73 4.49
CA ASN A 54 -5.27 1.21 4.76
C ASN A 54 -5.50 1.22 6.27
N PRO A 55 -6.30 2.15 6.79
CA PRO A 55 -6.68 2.11 8.19
C PRO A 55 -7.70 0.99 8.39
N ASN A 56 -7.21 -0.17 8.83
CA ASN A 56 -8.11 -1.16 9.41
C ASN A 56 -8.37 -0.79 10.89
N ALA A 57 -9.44 -1.35 11.48
CA ALA A 57 -9.89 -1.05 12.85
C ALA A 57 -8.81 -1.25 13.94
N THR A 58 -7.70 -1.91 13.60
CA THR A 58 -6.57 -2.21 14.48
C THR A 58 -5.28 -1.46 14.12
N ASN A 59 -5.16 -0.86 12.92
CA ASN A 59 -4.02 -0.06 12.49
C ASN A 59 -4.30 1.42 12.73
N VAL A 60 -4.02 1.83 13.97
CA VAL A 60 -3.97 3.24 14.36
C VAL A 60 -2.62 3.88 13.98
N ASN A 61 -1.61 3.04 13.70
CA ASN A 61 -0.30 3.48 13.26
C ASN A 61 -0.28 3.60 11.74
N GLN A 62 0.26 4.71 11.23
CA GLN A 62 0.54 4.90 9.80
C GLN A 62 1.43 3.76 9.30
N SER A 63 0.82 2.72 8.73
CA SER A 63 1.53 1.64 8.06
C SER A 63 1.23 1.77 6.57
N CYS A 64 2.23 2.23 5.82
CA CYS A 64 2.12 2.35 4.38
C CYS A 64 2.30 0.99 3.73
N THR A 65 1.37 0.64 2.85
CA THR A 65 1.57 -0.37 1.82
C THR A 65 2.26 0.32 0.64
N CYS A 66 3.56 0.08 0.50
CA CYS A 66 4.37 0.68 -0.55
C CYS A 66 4.04 0.09 -1.91
N ASN A 67 4.13 0.93 -2.95
CA ASN A 67 4.15 0.46 -4.32
C ASN A 67 5.40 -0.42 -4.53
N THR A 68 5.36 -1.27 -5.55
CA THR A 68 6.53 -2.02 -6.01
C THR A 68 7.74 -1.09 -6.15
N GLY A 69 8.91 -1.56 -5.69
CA GLY A 69 10.16 -0.80 -5.75
C GLY A 69 10.36 0.24 -4.64
N TYR A 70 9.46 0.33 -3.64
CA TYR A 70 9.62 1.21 -2.48
C TYR A 70 9.53 0.46 -1.14
N THR A 71 10.21 0.98 -0.13
CA THR A 71 10.31 0.42 1.22
C THR A 71 10.38 1.52 2.29
N GLU A 72 10.53 1.10 3.54
CA GLU A 72 10.39 1.89 4.78
C GLU A 72 8.93 2.27 5.10
N ILE A 73 8.74 2.76 6.33
CA ILE A 73 7.42 3.02 6.91
C ILE A 73 6.61 4.07 6.12
N PHE A 74 7.28 4.96 5.38
CA PHE A 74 6.66 6.01 4.56
C PHE A 74 6.85 5.82 3.05
N CYS A 75 7.37 4.65 2.61
CA CYS A 75 7.64 4.38 1.20
C CYS A 75 8.54 5.44 0.55
N ASN A 76 9.49 5.94 1.32
CA ASN A 76 10.40 7.03 0.96
C ASN A 76 11.76 6.53 0.47
N LYS A 77 12.01 5.23 0.58
CA LYS A 77 13.25 4.61 0.12
C LYS A 77 12.98 3.68 -1.05
N ARG A 78 13.76 3.82 -2.12
CA ARG A 78 13.74 2.87 -3.24
C ARG A 78 14.39 1.55 -2.82
N VAL A 79 13.81 0.47 -3.32
CA VAL A 79 14.36 -0.87 -3.19
C VAL A 79 15.36 -1.09 -4.31
N ASP A 80 16.57 -1.51 -3.96
CA ASP A 80 17.50 -2.07 -4.94
C ASP A 80 17.18 -3.55 -5.09
N ILE A 81 16.31 -3.88 -6.07
CA ILE A 81 15.87 -5.27 -6.27
C ILE A 81 17.05 -6.14 -6.67
N CYS A 82 18.02 -5.62 -7.43
CA CYS A 82 19.23 -6.36 -7.79
C CYS A 82 20.11 -6.71 -6.58
N ALA A 83 20.09 -5.90 -5.52
CA ALA A 83 20.80 -6.21 -4.27
C ALA A 83 20.03 -7.22 -3.38
N LEU A 84 18.71 -7.31 -3.53
CA LEU A 84 17.86 -8.22 -2.75
C LEU A 84 17.66 -9.59 -3.41
N ASN A 85 17.48 -9.61 -4.73
CA ASN A 85 17.27 -10.83 -5.51
C ASN A 85 18.57 -11.23 -6.21
N ASN A 86 19.33 -12.12 -5.57
CA ASN A 86 20.50 -12.77 -6.18
C ASN A 86 20.10 -14.01 -7.01
N THR A 87 18.92 -13.99 -7.63
CA THR A 87 18.41 -15.12 -8.42
C THR A 87 18.88 -15.11 -9.87
N TYR A 88 19.60 -14.06 -10.28
CA TYR A 88 20.15 -13.91 -11.62
C TYR A 88 21.58 -14.44 -11.69
N ASP A 89 21.98 -14.95 -12.84
CA ASP A 89 23.34 -15.45 -13.05
C ASP A 89 24.26 -14.31 -13.52
N SER A 90 24.95 -13.71 -12.54
CA SER A 90 25.91 -12.61 -12.76
C SER A 90 27.06 -12.92 -13.74
N THR A 91 27.20 -14.16 -14.21
CA THR A 91 28.17 -14.52 -15.26
C THR A 91 27.62 -14.30 -16.68
N ILE A 92 26.30 -14.39 -16.87
CA ILE A 92 25.64 -14.31 -18.19
C ILE A 92 24.70 -13.11 -18.34
N GLU A 93 24.25 -12.51 -17.24
CA GLU A 93 23.36 -11.34 -17.25
C GLU A 93 23.75 -10.32 -16.17
N ASP A 94 23.44 -9.05 -16.45
CA ASP A 94 23.55 -7.95 -15.51
C ASP A 94 22.13 -7.55 -15.07
N CYS A 95 21.95 -7.38 -13.76
CA CYS A 95 20.71 -6.85 -13.18
C CYS A 95 20.84 -5.33 -13.02
N ILE A 96 19.84 -4.60 -13.51
CA ILE A 96 19.73 -3.15 -13.39
C ILE A 96 18.39 -2.82 -12.73
N THR A 97 18.43 -2.17 -11.58
CA THR A 97 17.22 -1.65 -10.93
C THR A 97 16.74 -0.40 -11.70
N ASP A 98 15.50 -0.42 -12.19
CA ASP A 98 14.90 0.69 -12.93
C ASP A 98 14.76 1.92 -12.01
N PRO A 99 15.30 3.08 -12.40
CA PRO A 99 15.28 4.28 -11.57
C PRO A 99 13.90 4.92 -11.41
N ASN A 100 12.88 4.50 -12.17
CA ASN A 100 11.54 5.08 -12.20
C ASN A 100 10.59 4.35 -11.25
N ASP A 101 10.47 3.02 -11.36
CA ASP A 101 9.55 2.20 -10.57
C ASP A 101 10.26 1.26 -9.59
N GLY A 102 11.59 1.15 -9.65
CA GLY A 102 12.37 0.27 -8.79
C GLY A 102 12.22 -1.21 -9.14
N ASP A 103 11.71 -1.54 -10.33
CA ASP A 103 11.68 -2.92 -10.84
C ASP A 103 13.09 -3.39 -11.26
N ALA A 104 13.28 -4.69 -11.47
CA ALA A 104 14.54 -5.24 -11.96
C ALA A 104 14.47 -5.53 -13.46
N VAL A 105 15.43 -4.97 -14.20
CA VAL A 105 15.66 -5.27 -15.62
C VAL A 105 16.91 -6.14 -15.71
N TYR A 106 16.77 -7.32 -16.33
CA TYR A 106 17.88 -8.23 -16.58
C TYR A 106 18.32 -8.12 -18.03
N ILE A 107 19.62 -7.87 -18.25
CA ILE A 107 20.18 -7.68 -19.58
C ILE A 107 21.29 -8.72 -19.78
N CYS A 108 21.18 -9.50 -20.85
CA CYS A 108 22.22 -10.46 -21.22
C CYS A 108 23.54 -9.74 -21.53
N ARG A 109 24.64 -10.31 -21.03
CA ARG A 109 25.98 -9.85 -21.37
C ARG A 109 26.30 -10.11 -22.84
N PRO A 110 27.25 -9.37 -23.43
CA PRO A 110 27.69 -9.62 -24.80
C PRO A 110 28.06 -11.09 -25.01
N GLY A 111 27.43 -11.74 -25.99
CA GLY A 111 27.61 -13.16 -26.29
C GLY A 111 26.52 -14.10 -25.76
N TYR A 112 25.58 -13.58 -24.95
CA TYR A 112 24.42 -14.31 -24.45
C TYR A 112 23.11 -13.73 -25.02
N ALA A 113 22.06 -14.54 -25.06
CA ALA A 113 20.73 -14.14 -25.50
C ALA A 113 19.67 -14.78 -24.60
N ILE A 114 18.53 -14.09 -24.46
CA ILE A 114 17.36 -14.62 -23.75
C ILE A 114 16.84 -15.82 -24.54
N ASP A 115 16.67 -16.96 -23.87
CA ASP A 115 16.06 -18.12 -24.48
C ASP A 115 14.57 -17.84 -24.71
N SER A 116 14.18 -17.67 -25.97
CA SER A 116 12.84 -17.25 -26.38
C SER A 116 11.77 -18.36 -26.32
N THR A 117 12.01 -19.45 -25.59
CA THR A 117 11.10 -20.61 -25.53
C THR A 117 10.09 -20.59 -24.36
N THR A 118 9.72 -19.44 -23.82
CA THR A 118 8.68 -19.35 -22.78
C THR A 118 7.60 -18.34 -23.12
#